data_AF-A0A7C7PUU5-F1
#
_entry.id   AF-A0A7C7PUU5-F1
#
_cell.length_a   1.000
_cell.length_b   1.000
_cell.length_c   1.000
_cell.angle_alpha   90.00
_cell.angle_beta   90.00
_cell.angle_gamma   90.00
#
_symmetry.space_group_name_H-M   'P 1'
#
loop_
_entity.id
_entity.type
_entity.pdbx_description
1 polymer ?
#
loop_
_entity_poly.entity_id
_entity_poly.type
_entity_poly.pdbx_seq_one_letter_code
_entity_poly.pdbx_strand_id
1 'polypeptide(L)'
;MADELEMSSQRRLLTAMRCKQPDRIPIHVRGVRAWDDEWVASRDVSYKPLIDAVREHCDWVVGWGVSAGWFLTAFPELHIETQVHDAGDWVLHETIAHTPKGPLTHIRKVSKHDYPPLTHKFWVTCEEDLERFLSVPYVPPEPDVQSFFDLTRRIGERGIVMVSLLDPIGYVHDLLGSELLAIWSIERRDIIMQLVEMFTQRLYELISYLIARGVRGVFG
;
A
#
# COMPACT_ATOMS: atom_id res chain seq x y z
N MET A 1 -43.43 -11.26 -11.00
CA MET A 1 -42.34 -10.28 -10.79
C MET A 1 -41.07 -11.10 -10.81
N ALA A 2 -40.19 -10.85 -11.78
CA ALA A 2 -39.02 -11.68 -12.00
C ALA A 2 -38.11 -11.61 -10.77
N ASP A 3 -37.71 -12.77 -10.29
CA ASP A 3 -36.64 -12.99 -9.33
C ASP A 3 -35.39 -12.25 -9.86
N GLU A 4 -35.10 -11.05 -9.35
CA GLU A 4 -33.82 -10.40 -9.61
C GLU A 4 -32.77 -11.25 -8.90
N LEU A 5 -32.13 -12.13 -9.66
CA LEU A 5 -31.04 -12.99 -9.22
C LEU A 5 -30.08 -12.19 -8.33
N GLU A 6 -30.06 -12.51 -7.03
CA GLU A 6 -29.19 -11.86 -6.06
C GLU A 6 -27.75 -11.93 -6.54
N MET A 7 -27.07 -10.79 -6.66
CA MET A 7 -25.69 -10.77 -7.11
C MET A 7 -24.78 -11.32 -6.00
N SER A 8 -23.68 -11.97 -6.38
CA SER A 8 -22.59 -12.18 -5.43
C SER A 8 -21.97 -10.84 -5.04
N SER A 9 -21.36 -10.77 -3.86
CA SER A 9 -20.65 -9.56 -3.39
C SER A 9 -19.57 -9.11 -4.38
N GLN A 10 -18.83 -10.06 -4.95
CA GLN A 10 -17.86 -9.78 -6.01
C GLN A 10 -18.51 -9.07 -7.20
N ARG A 11 -19.60 -9.62 -7.73
CA ARG A 11 -20.30 -9.06 -8.89
C ARG A 11 -20.92 -7.71 -8.58
N ARG A 12 -21.48 -7.54 -7.38
CA ARG A 12 -22.06 -6.29 -6.89
C ARG A 12 -21.02 -5.17 -6.85
N LEU A 13 -19.88 -5.42 -6.22
CA LEU A 13 -18.77 -4.47 -6.12
C LEU A 13 -18.24 -4.07 -7.50
N LEU A 14 -17.95 -5.05 -8.36
CA LEU A 14 -17.45 -4.79 -9.72
C LEU A 14 -18.46 -4.06 -10.61
N THR A 15 -19.77 -4.28 -10.39
CA THR A 15 -20.84 -3.57 -11.10
C THR A 15 -20.84 -2.10 -10.69
N ALA A 16 -20.81 -1.81 -9.39
CA ALA A 16 -20.76 -0.44 -8.87
C ALA A 16 -19.50 0.31 -9.33
N MET A 17 -18.32 -0.33 -9.28
CA MET A 17 -17.05 0.27 -9.72
C MET A 17 -17.00 0.56 -11.22
N ARG A 18 -17.82 -0.12 -12.02
CA ARG A 18 -18.00 0.18 -13.45
C ARG A 18 -19.08 1.23 -13.71
N CYS A 19 -19.52 1.93 -12.67
CA CYS A 19 -20.60 2.92 -12.71
C CYS A 19 -21.92 2.37 -13.26
N LYS A 20 -22.22 1.08 -12.98
CA LYS A 20 -23.50 0.43 -13.33
C LYS A 20 -24.37 0.24 -12.08
N GLN A 21 -25.65 -0.09 -12.27
CA GLN A 21 -26.58 -0.39 -11.18
C GLN A 21 -26.40 -1.83 -10.66
N PRO A 22 -25.94 -2.03 -9.41
CA PRO A 22 -26.00 -3.32 -8.73
C PRO A 22 -27.43 -3.64 -8.24
N ASP A 23 -27.63 -4.86 -7.73
CA ASP A 23 -28.87 -5.30 -7.07
C ASP A 23 -29.15 -4.57 -5.73
N ARG A 24 -28.10 -4.13 -5.04
CA ARG A 24 -28.17 -3.21 -3.89
C ARG A 24 -26.87 -2.42 -3.75
N ILE A 25 -26.88 -1.39 -2.90
CA ILE A 25 -25.67 -0.63 -2.56
C ILE A 25 -24.63 -1.59 -1.94
N PRO A 26 -23.41 -1.71 -2.51
CA PRO A 26 -22.35 -2.47 -1.86
C PRO A 26 -21.86 -1.75 -0.62
N ILE A 27 -21.66 -2.49 0.47
CA ILE A 27 -21.23 -1.93 1.75
C ILE A 27 -19.94 -2.60 2.18
N HIS A 28 -18.84 -1.85 2.19
CA HIS A 28 -17.57 -2.30 2.76
C HIS A 28 -17.25 -1.53 4.03
N VAL A 29 -17.09 -2.25 5.15
CA VAL A 29 -16.69 -1.65 6.43
C VAL A 29 -15.17 -1.67 6.56
N ARG A 30 -14.54 -0.52 6.32
CA ARG A 30 -13.09 -0.37 6.41
C ARG A 30 -12.59 -0.69 7.83
N GLY A 31 -11.52 -1.47 7.92
CA GLY A 31 -10.86 -1.82 9.18
C GLY A 31 -11.44 -3.05 9.90
N VAL A 32 -12.55 -3.63 9.42
CA VAL A 32 -13.12 -4.87 9.94
C VAL A 32 -12.77 -6.03 9.01
N ARG A 33 -11.69 -6.76 9.33
CA ARG A 33 -11.17 -7.86 8.50
C ARG A 33 -11.89 -9.18 8.81
N ALA A 34 -13.20 -9.22 8.57
CA ALA A 34 -14.03 -10.37 8.96
C ALA A 34 -13.70 -11.69 8.23
N TRP A 35 -12.94 -11.62 7.13
CA TRP A 35 -12.42 -12.76 6.37
C TRP A 35 -11.11 -13.34 6.93
N ASP A 36 -10.53 -12.69 7.93
CA ASP A 36 -9.23 -13.05 8.50
C ASP A 36 -9.39 -13.55 9.94
N ASP A 37 -9.28 -14.88 10.10
CA ASP A 37 -9.51 -15.54 11.38
C ASP A 37 -8.50 -15.14 12.46
N GLU A 38 -7.26 -14.82 12.09
CA GLU A 38 -6.25 -14.33 13.05
C GLU A 38 -6.63 -12.94 13.54
N TRP A 39 -7.06 -12.06 12.62
CA TRP A 39 -7.55 -10.74 13.00
C TRP A 39 -8.77 -10.86 13.91
N VAL A 40 -9.75 -11.69 13.57
CA VAL A 40 -10.96 -11.93 14.36
C VAL A 40 -10.61 -12.45 15.76
N ALA A 41 -9.72 -13.44 15.87
CA ALA A 41 -9.29 -14.01 17.15
C ALA A 41 -8.54 -13.00 18.03
N SER A 42 -7.88 -12.00 17.43
CA SER A 42 -7.16 -10.95 18.15
C SER A 42 -8.04 -9.81 18.68
N ARG A 43 -9.33 -9.76 18.35
CA ARG A 43 -10.23 -8.68 18.79
C ARG A 43 -10.90 -9.01 20.12
N ASP A 44 -11.21 -7.95 20.88
CA ASP A 44 -12.03 -8.06 22.08
C ASP A 44 -13.43 -8.64 21.75
N VAL A 45 -14.02 -9.39 22.67
CA VAL A 45 -15.32 -10.07 22.49
C VAL A 45 -16.45 -9.10 22.11
N SER A 46 -16.37 -7.83 22.53
CA SER A 46 -17.33 -6.78 22.18
C SER A 46 -17.41 -6.51 20.67
N TYR A 47 -16.41 -6.90 19.87
CA TYR A 47 -16.44 -6.78 18.41
C TYR A 47 -17.31 -7.84 17.72
N LYS A 48 -17.70 -8.90 18.43
CA LYS A 48 -18.44 -10.02 17.82
C LYS A 48 -19.70 -9.58 17.05
N PRO A 49 -20.59 -8.73 17.58
CA PRO A 49 -21.77 -8.28 16.84
C PRO A 49 -21.43 -7.55 15.54
N LEU A 50 -20.37 -6.74 15.55
CA LEU A 50 -19.90 -6.03 14.35
C LEU A 50 -19.32 -7.00 13.32
N ILE A 51 -18.52 -7.97 13.75
CA ILE A 51 -17.92 -8.98 12.86
C ILE A 51 -19.02 -9.81 12.21
N ASP A 52 -20.01 -10.26 12.99
CA ASP A 52 -21.14 -11.04 12.49
C ASP A 52 -21.94 -10.23 11.46
N ALA A 53 -22.26 -8.96 11.76
CA ALA A 53 -22.95 -8.08 10.83
C ALA A 53 -22.18 -7.84 9.51
N VAL A 54 -20.85 -7.71 9.58
CA VAL A 54 -20.00 -7.59 8.37
C VAL A 54 -19.96 -8.89 7.57
N ARG A 55 -19.94 -10.05 8.24
CA ARG A 55 -19.99 -11.36 7.56
C ARG A 55 -21.31 -11.56 6.84
N GLU A 56 -22.41 -11.16 7.46
CA GLU A 56 -23.76 -11.39 6.93
C GLU A 56 -24.14 -10.38 5.84
N HIS A 57 -23.99 -9.09 6.11
CA HIS A 57 -24.63 -8.03 5.31
C HIS A 57 -23.68 -7.24 4.41
N CYS A 58 -22.37 -7.31 4.65
CA CYS A 58 -21.38 -6.47 3.96
C CYS A 58 -20.59 -7.24 2.89
N ASP A 59 -19.96 -6.49 1.99
CA ASP A 59 -19.07 -6.97 0.95
C ASP A 59 -17.60 -6.73 1.33
N TRP A 60 -16.73 -7.66 0.95
CA TRP A 60 -15.31 -7.57 1.32
C TRP A 60 -14.49 -6.92 0.20
N VAL A 61 -13.72 -5.89 0.56
CA VAL A 61 -12.64 -5.34 -0.28
C VAL A 61 -11.36 -5.62 0.49
N VAL A 62 -10.54 -6.52 -0.05
CA VAL A 62 -9.35 -6.99 0.65
C VAL A 62 -8.10 -6.49 -0.05
N GLY A 63 -7.29 -5.72 0.67
CA GLY A 63 -6.00 -5.26 0.16
C GLY A 63 -5.00 -6.41 0.01
N TRP A 64 -4.33 -6.46 -1.13
CA TRP A 64 -3.17 -7.30 -1.38
C TRP A 64 -1.97 -6.41 -1.69
N GLY A 65 -0.98 -6.44 -0.79
CA GLY A 65 0.27 -5.69 -0.97
C GLY A 65 1.22 -6.43 -1.92
N VAL A 66 1.90 -5.67 -2.77
CA VAL A 66 2.90 -6.19 -3.71
C VAL A 66 4.29 -5.99 -3.12
N SER A 67 5.08 -7.06 -3.05
CA SER A 67 6.48 -6.97 -2.63
C SER A 67 7.36 -6.44 -3.77
N ALA A 68 7.39 -5.12 -3.94
CA ALA A 68 8.05 -4.46 -5.07
C ALA A 68 9.43 -3.85 -4.74
N GLY A 69 9.99 -4.19 -3.58
CA GLY A 69 11.26 -3.62 -3.11
C GLY A 69 11.15 -2.14 -2.71
N TRP A 70 12.29 -1.54 -2.38
CA TRP A 70 12.36 -0.14 -1.93
C TRP A 70 12.12 0.79 -3.11
N PHE A 71 11.06 1.62 -3.04
CA PHE A 71 10.69 2.53 -4.13
C PHE A 71 10.64 1.86 -5.51
N LEU A 72 10.04 0.66 -5.54
CA LEU A 72 9.80 -0.12 -6.76
C LEU A 72 11.07 -0.62 -7.46
N THR A 73 12.23 -0.72 -6.80
CA THR A 73 13.42 -1.36 -7.36
C THR A 73 13.76 -2.67 -6.65
N ALA A 74 14.15 -3.68 -7.42
CA ALA A 74 14.70 -4.95 -6.94
C ALA A 74 16.23 -5.00 -7.05
N PHE A 75 16.91 -3.84 -6.97
CA PHE A 75 18.36 -3.77 -7.06
C PHE A 75 19.02 -4.63 -5.96
N PRO A 76 19.75 -5.71 -6.32
CA PRO A 76 20.15 -6.74 -5.37
C PRO A 76 21.23 -6.27 -4.38
N GLU A 77 22.01 -5.26 -4.73
CA GLU A 77 23.05 -4.71 -3.86
C GLU A 77 22.50 -3.64 -2.89
N LEU A 78 21.21 -3.30 -2.98
CA LEU A 78 20.58 -2.38 -2.03
C LEU A 78 20.38 -3.09 -0.69
N HIS A 79 21.23 -2.75 0.28
CA HIS A 79 21.06 -3.18 1.65
C HIS A 79 20.21 -2.17 2.44
N ILE A 80 19.19 -2.66 3.15
CA ILE A 80 18.37 -1.86 4.05
C ILE A 80 18.34 -2.54 5.41
N GLU A 81 18.68 -1.79 6.46
CA GLU A 81 18.58 -2.24 7.84
C GLU A 81 17.72 -1.30 8.67
N THR A 82 17.20 -1.82 9.79
CA THR A 82 16.44 -1.03 10.75
C THR A 82 17.06 -1.17 12.13
N GLN A 83 17.40 -0.03 12.72
CA GLN A 83 17.86 0.09 14.09
C GLN A 83 16.72 0.65 14.95
N VAL A 84 16.64 0.18 16.19
CA VAL A 84 15.57 0.55 17.13
C VAL A 84 16.20 1.20 18.35
N HIS A 85 15.81 2.44 18.62
CA HIS A 85 16.35 3.24 19.70
C HIS A 85 15.25 3.60 20.70
N ASP A 86 15.54 3.43 22.00
CA ASP A 86 14.66 3.92 23.04
C ASP A 86 14.75 5.46 23.15
N ALA A 87 13.60 6.12 23.18
CA ALA A 87 13.51 7.58 23.27
C ALA A 87 12.44 8.00 24.29
N GLY A 88 12.48 7.41 25.48
CA GLY A 88 11.55 7.73 26.57
C GLY A 88 10.16 7.17 26.30
N ASP A 89 9.15 8.02 26.15
CA ASP A 89 7.76 7.59 25.84
C ASP A 89 7.60 7.07 24.39
N TRP A 90 8.69 7.10 23.63
CA TRP A 90 8.74 6.74 22.22
C TRP A 90 9.84 5.71 21.94
N VAL A 91 9.67 5.03 20.82
CA VAL A 91 10.66 4.16 20.20
C VAL A 91 10.93 4.70 18.80
N LEU A 92 12.19 4.97 18.47
CA LEU A 92 12.60 5.42 17.15
C LEU A 92 13.03 4.21 16.32
N HIS A 93 12.34 3.98 15.22
CA HIS A 93 12.72 3.02 14.20
C HIS A 93 13.46 3.78 13.10
N GLU A 94 14.78 3.70 13.12
CA GLU A 94 15.65 4.27 12.09
C GLU A 94 15.94 3.23 11.03
N THR A 95 15.43 3.46 9.82
CA THR A 95 15.71 2.64 8.65
C THR A 95 16.83 3.29 7.84
N ILE A 96 17.87 2.52 7.52
CA ILE A 96 19.06 2.98 6.80
C ILE A 96 19.13 2.22 5.48
N ALA A 97 19.11 2.96 4.36
CA ALA A 97 19.31 2.42 3.02
C ALA A 97 20.74 2.76 2.56
N HIS A 98 21.56 1.74 2.32
CA HIS A 98 22.94 1.90 1.87
C HIS A 98 22.98 2.10 0.36
N THR A 99 22.87 3.35 -0.09
CA THR A 99 22.92 3.69 -1.53
C THR A 99 24.36 3.79 -2.04
N PRO A 100 24.61 3.68 -3.36
CA PRO A 100 25.95 3.82 -3.93
C PRO A 100 26.67 5.13 -3.59
N LYS A 101 25.95 6.25 -3.45
CA LYS A 101 26.51 7.55 -3.05
C LYS A 101 26.50 7.81 -1.53
N GLY A 102 26.25 6.79 -0.72
CA GLY A 102 26.23 6.86 0.73
C GLY A 102 24.84 6.59 1.33
N PRO A 103 24.75 6.45 2.67
CA PRO A 103 23.50 6.03 3.31
C PRO A 103 22.44 7.13 3.27
N LEU A 104 21.17 6.72 3.19
CA LEU A 104 19.99 7.52 3.48
C LEU A 104 19.30 6.97 4.72
N THR A 105 18.70 7.86 5.53
CA THR A 105 17.99 7.44 6.75
C THR A 105 16.57 7.97 6.79
N HIS A 106 15.66 7.12 7.23
CA HIS A 106 14.26 7.42 7.48
C HIS A 106 13.92 7.03 8.91
N ILE A 107 13.25 7.90 9.65
CA ILE A 107 12.98 7.66 11.07
C ILE A 107 11.48 7.70 11.31
N ARG A 108 10.94 6.60 11.84
CA ARG A 108 9.58 6.56 12.38
C ARG A 108 9.62 6.59 13.91
N LYS A 109 8.71 7.36 14.49
CA LYS A 109 8.52 7.52 15.93
C LYS A 109 7.26 6.77 16.33
N VAL A 110 7.42 5.70 17.09
CA VAL A 110 6.35 4.80 17.56
C VAL A 110 6.10 5.08 19.04
N SER A 111 4.84 5.25 19.44
CA SER A 111 4.52 5.52 20.85
C SER A 111 4.48 4.24 21.68
N LYS A 112 4.88 4.34 22.96
CA LYS A 112 4.64 3.30 23.97
C LYS A 112 3.23 3.36 24.59
N HIS A 113 2.42 4.35 24.20
CA HIS A 113 1.08 4.62 24.73
C HIS A 113 -0.03 4.49 23.67
N ASP A 114 0.16 3.58 22.70
CA ASP A 114 -0.81 3.27 21.64
C ASP A 114 -1.20 4.43 20.69
N TYR A 115 -0.43 5.53 20.67
CA TYR A 115 -0.60 6.55 19.63
C TYR A 115 -0.10 6.05 18.26
N PRO A 116 -0.74 6.47 17.16
CA PRO A 116 -0.29 6.16 15.82
C PRO A 116 1.17 6.58 15.59
N PRO A 117 1.98 5.76 14.91
CA PRO A 117 3.36 6.15 14.61
C PRO A 117 3.43 7.33 13.63
N LEU A 118 4.42 8.18 13.81
CA LEU A 118 4.67 9.37 13.01
C LEU A 118 5.99 9.25 12.26
N THR A 119 6.08 9.81 11.06
CA THR A 119 7.39 9.98 10.40
C THR A 119 8.10 11.17 11.03
N HIS A 120 9.27 10.91 11.62
CA HIS A 120 10.12 11.93 12.23
C HIS A 120 11.12 12.50 11.22
N LYS A 121 11.64 11.66 10.32
CA LYS A 121 12.54 12.07 9.23
C LYS A 121 12.18 11.29 7.96
N PHE A 122 12.01 12.00 6.85
CA PHE A 122 11.84 11.43 5.51
C PHE A 122 13.20 11.11 4.86
N TRP A 123 13.18 10.30 3.79
CA TRP A 123 14.39 9.84 3.12
C TRP A 123 15.21 10.99 2.52
N VAL A 124 14.52 11.97 1.96
CA VAL A 124 15.13 13.13 1.29
C VAL A 124 14.73 14.39 2.04
N THR A 125 15.74 15.10 2.54
CA THR A 125 15.56 16.39 3.23
C THR A 125 16.23 17.55 2.50
N CYS A 126 17.10 17.24 1.53
CA CYS A 126 17.82 18.20 0.69
C CYS A 126 18.18 17.58 -0.68
N GLU A 127 18.79 18.36 -1.57
CA GLU A 127 19.20 17.91 -2.91
C GLU A 127 20.29 16.82 -2.85
N GLU A 128 21.19 16.87 -1.88
CA GLU A 128 22.22 15.83 -1.70
C GLU A 128 21.63 14.47 -1.33
N ASP A 129 20.54 14.46 -0.55
CA ASP A 129 19.82 13.21 -0.27
C ASP A 129 19.13 12.68 -1.53
N LEU A 130 18.57 13.57 -2.34
CA LEU A 130 17.97 13.19 -3.62
C LEU A 130 19.02 12.57 -4.55
N GLU A 131 20.23 13.12 -4.62
CA GLU A 131 21.31 12.52 -5.40
C GLU A 131 21.68 11.11 -4.93
N ARG A 132 21.66 10.85 -3.62
CA ARG A 132 21.88 9.51 -3.06
C ARG A 132 20.77 8.56 -3.47
N PHE A 133 19.51 9.00 -3.36
CA PHE A 133 18.36 8.21 -3.79
C PHE A 133 18.44 7.85 -5.27
N LEU A 134 18.69 8.84 -6.14
CA LEU A 134 18.80 8.65 -7.59
C LEU A 134 20.05 7.85 -8.00
N SER A 135 21.03 7.68 -7.11
CA SER A 135 22.19 6.83 -7.38
C SER A 135 21.87 5.33 -7.36
N VAL A 136 20.72 4.93 -6.79
CA VAL A 136 20.30 3.53 -6.75
C VAL A 136 19.78 3.11 -8.12
N PRO A 137 20.40 2.10 -8.78
CA PRO A 137 19.92 1.60 -10.06
C PRO A 137 18.49 1.09 -9.98
N TYR A 138 17.73 1.32 -11.05
CA TYR A 138 16.41 0.71 -11.21
C TYR A 138 16.56 -0.69 -11.79
N VAL A 139 16.07 -1.68 -11.05
CA VAL A 139 15.86 -3.05 -11.54
C VAL A 139 14.37 -3.36 -11.38
N PRO A 140 13.63 -3.66 -12.46
CA PRO A 140 12.20 -3.95 -12.38
C PRO A 140 11.93 -5.13 -11.43
N PRO A 141 11.02 -4.98 -10.46
CA PRO A 141 10.73 -6.04 -9.51
C PRO A 141 9.90 -7.15 -10.13
N GLU A 142 10.22 -8.39 -9.78
CA GLU A 142 9.51 -9.59 -10.21
C GLU A 142 8.87 -10.31 -9.02
N PRO A 143 7.85 -9.71 -8.36
CA PRO A 143 7.24 -10.31 -7.18
C PRO A 143 6.58 -11.65 -7.49
N ASP A 144 6.58 -12.54 -6.50
CA ASP A 144 5.67 -13.68 -6.49
C ASP A 144 4.22 -13.21 -6.36
N VAL A 145 3.34 -13.79 -7.17
CA VAL A 145 1.92 -13.45 -7.23
C VAL A 145 1.02 -14.54 -6.63
N GLN A 146 1.59 -15.65 -6.14
CA GLN A 146 0.80 -16.78 -5.66
C GLN A 146 -0.13 -16.38 -4.51
N SER A 147 0.36 -15.52 -3.60
CA SER A 147 -0.42 -14.99 -2.48
C SER A 147 -1.66 -14.20 -2.90
N PHE A 148 -1.67 -13.56 -4.08
CA PHE A 148 -2.86 -12.92 -4.64
C PHE A 148 -3.96 -13.94 -4.96
N PHE A 149 -3.57 -15.05 -5.60
CA PHE A 149 -4.50 -16.10 -5.99
C PHE A 149 -5.01 -16.88 -4.80
N ASP A 150 -4.16 -17.13 -3.80
CA ASP A 150 -4.56 -17.72 -2.52
C ASP A 150 -5.60 -16.86 -1.81
N LEU A 151 -5.37 -15.54 -1.76
CA LEU A 151 -6.31 -14.61 -1.17
C LEU A 151 -7.63 -14.55 -1.95
N THR A 152 -7.57 -14.53 -3.28
CA THR A 152 -8.75 -14.55 -4.15
C THR A 152 -9.58 -15.82 -3.92
N ARG A 153 -8.94 -16.99 -3.81
CA ARG A 153 -9.61 -18.25 -3.46
C ARG A 153 -10.21 -18.22 -2.06
N ARG A 154 -9.49 -17.67 -1.07
CA ARG A 154 -9.95 -17.59 0.33
C ARG A 154 -11.24 -16.79 0.47
N ILE A 155 -11.35 -15.65 -0.21
CA ILE A 155 -12.53 -14.79 -0.11
C ILE A 155 -13.67 -15.22 -1.04
N GLY A 156 -13.37 -15.97 -2.10
CA GLY A 156 -14.34 -16.45 -3.08
C GLY A 156 -15.20 -15.31 -3.64
N GLU A 157 -16.51 -15.55 -3.74
CA GLU A 157 -17.45 -14.56 -4.28
C GLU A 157 -17.93 -13.54 -3.23
N ARG A 158 -17.44 -13.58 -1.97
CA ARG A 158 -17.80 -12.66 -0.89
C ARG A 158 -17.13 -11.29 -1.00
N GLY A 159 -16.29 -11.08 -2.02
CA GLY A 159 -15.61 -9.82 -2.19
C GLY A 159 -14.71 -9.73 -3.41
N ILE A 160 -13.85 -8.73 -3.40
CA ILE A 160 -12.79 -8.51 -4.38
C ILE A 160 -11.45 -8.37 -3.67
N VAL A 161 -10.38 -8.74 -4.36
CA VAL A 161 -9.02 -8.39 -3.99
C VAL A 161 -8.65 -7.07 -4.69
N MET A 162 -8.20 -6.10 -3.91
CA MET A 162 -7.67 -4.82 -4.36
C MET A 162 -6.15 -4.85 -4.27
N VAL A 163 -5.47 -4.69 -5.40
CA VAL A 163 -4.01 -4.58 -5.47
C VAL A 163 -3.62 -3.22 -4.90
N SER A 164 -2.98 -3.23 -3.74
CA SER A 164 -2.62 -2.04 -2.97
C SER A 164 -1.31 -1.43 -3.50
N LEU A 165 -1.42 -0.37 -4.29
CA LEU A 165 -0.30 0.40 -4.83
C LEU A 165 -0.55 1.89 -4.61
N LEU A 166 0.52 2.64 -4.32
CA LEU A 166 0.42 4.09 -4.33
C LEU A 166 0.38 4.58 -5.79
N ASP A 167 -0.21 5.75 -6.00
CA ASP A 167 0.01 6.49 -7.24
C ASP A 167 1.44 7.09 -7.26
N PRO A 168 1.91 7.59 -8.42
CA PRO A 168 3.25 8.14 -8.54
C PRO A 168 3.56 9.27 -7.55
N ILE A 169 2.59 10.17 -7.27
CA ILE A 169 2.83 11.29 -6.35
C ILE A 169 2.86 10.81 -4.89
N GLY A 170 2.16 9.72 -4.57
CA GLY A 170 2.26 9.02 -3.29
C GLY A 170 3.69 8.53 -3.00
N TYR A 171 4.39 7.96 -4.00
CA TYR A 171 5.81 7.59 -3.82
C TYR A 171 6.71 8.81 -3.64
N VAL A 172 6.46 9.92 -4.34
CA VAL A 172 7.20 11.18 -4.12
C VAL A 172 6.95 11.70 -2.70
N HIS A 173 5.71 11.62 -2.21
CA HIS A 173 5.37 12.00 -0.83
C HIS A 173 6.08 11.13 0.20
N ASP A 174 6.13 9.80 0.03
CA ASP A 174 6.87 8.91 0.92
C ASP A 174 8.39 9.20 0.94
N LEU A 175 8.92 9.75 -0.16
CA LEU A 175 10.32 10.14 -0.30
C LEU A 175 10.64 11.46 0.41
N LEU A 176 9.82 12.50 0.18
CA LEU A 176 10.09 13.90 0.57
C LEU A 176 9.35 14.35 1.84
N GLY A 177 8.20 13.74 2.12
CA GLY A 177 7.22 14.25 3.07
C GLY A 177 6.43 15.46 2.56
N SER A 178 5.40 15.85 3.30
CA SER A 178 4.44 16.87 2.87
C SER A 178 5.05 18.27 2.75
N GLU A 179 5.93 18.65 3.68
CA GLU A 179 6.52 19.99 3.74
C GLU A 179 7.47 20.24 2.56
N LEU A 180 8.45 19.35 2.37
CA LEU A 180 9.42 19.49 1.27
C LEU A 180 8.73 19.34 -0.08
N LEU A 181 7.77 18.42 -0.22
CA LEU A 181 6.96 18.30 -1.43
C LEU A 181 6.21 19.61 -1.74
N ALA A 182 5.62 20.27 -0.74
CA ALA A 182 4.93 21.54 -0.93
C ALA A 182 5.89 22.65 -1.38
N ILE A 183 7.05 22.79 -0.74
CA ILE A 183 8.06 23.79 -1.10
C ILE A 183 8.59 23.53 -2.52
N TRP A 184 9.03 22.30 -2.80
CA TRP A 184 9.59 21.92 -4.11
C TRP A 184 8.55 21.92 -5.23
N SER A 185 7.26 21.77 -4.94
CA SER A 185 6.22 21.92 -5.97
C SER A 185 6.20 23.32 -6.60
N ILE A 186 6.75 24.32 -5.90
CA ILE A 186 6.89 25.69 -6.37
C ILE A 186 8.34 25.95 -6.81
N GLU A 187 9.31 25.62 -5.96
CA GLU A 187 10.72 26.03 -6.14
C GLU A 187 11.54 25.09 -7.04
N ARG A 188 11.11 23.83 -7.19
CA ARG A 188 11.81 22.74 -7.90
C ARG A 188 10.81 21.85 -8.65
N ARG A 189 9.85 22.50 -9.30
CA ARG A 189 8.72 21.79 -9.93
C ARG A 189 9.16 20.78 -10.98
N ASP A 190 10.22 21.10 -11.71
CA ASP A 190 10.88 20.22 -12.67
C ASP A 190 11.37 18.91 -12.02
N ILE A 191 12.01 19.00 -10.85
CA ILE A 191 12.44 17.81 -10.09
C ILE A 191 11.22 16.97 -9.66
N ILE A 192 10.16 17.59 -9.15
CA ILE A 192 8.94 16.86 -8.77
C ILE A 192 8.33 16.14 -9.98
N MET A 193 8.25 16.81 -11.14
CA MET A 193 7.74 16.19 -12.36
C MET A 193 8.62 15.02 -12.82
N GLN A 194 9.95 15.14 -12.75
CA GLN A 194 10.87 14.05 -13.06
C GLN A 194 10.68 12.84 -12.13
N LEU A 195 10.48 13.06 -10.83
CA LEU A 195 10.21 11.99 -9.87
C LEU A 195 8.86 11.31 -10.14
N VAL A 196 7.82 12.09 -10.43
CA VAL A 196 6.50 11.56 -10.81
C VAL A 196 6.60 10.73 -12.08
N GLU A 197 7.32 11.20 -13.10
CA GLU A 197 7.53 10.45 -14.35
C GLU A 197 8.31 9.15 -14.11
N MET A 198 9.38 9.21 -13.31
CA MET A 198 10.15 8.04 -12.91
C MET A 198 9.25 7.00 -12.22
N PHE A 199 8.46 7.38 -11.21
CA PHE A 199 7.57 6.44 -10.53
C PHE A 199 6.42 5.95 -11.41
N THR A 200 5.95 6.79 -12.34
CA THR A 200 4.96 6.37 -13.35
C THR A 200 5.51 5.23 -14.20
N GLN A 201 6.75 5.34 -14.69
CA GLN A 201 7.39 4.29 -15.46
C GLN A 201 7.54 3.00 -14.64
N ARG A 202 8.07 3.10 -13.40
CA ARG A 202 8.26 1.93 -12.53
C ARG A 202 6.94 1.21 -12.22
N LEU A 203 5.88 1.98 -11.96
CA LEU A 203 4.54 1.43 -11.73
C LEU A 203 3.96 0.78 -12.98
N TYR A 204 4.14 1.40 -14.15
CA TYR A 204 3.68 0.83 -15.41
C TYR A 204 4.30 -0.55 -15.67
N GLU A 205 5.61 -0.68 -15.44
CA GLU A 205 6.33 -1.95 -15.58
C GLU A 205 5.83 -3.01 -14.58
N LEU A 206 5.66 -2.63 -13.30
CA LEU A 206 5.12 -3.52 -12.28
C LEU A 206 3.69 -3.96 -12.60
N ILE A 207 2.79 -3.04 -12.94
CA ILE A 207 1.40 -3.36 -13.27
C ILE A 207 1.34 -4.25 -14.51
N SER A 208 2.15 -3.98 -15.52
CA SER A 208 2.26 -4.82 -16.72
C SER A 208 2.73 -6.23 -16.37
N TYR A 209 3.73 -6.36 -15.50
CA TYR A 209 4.23 -7.64 -14.99
C TYR A 209 3.12 -8.44 -14.26
N LEU A 210 2.35 -7.78 -13.38
CA LEU A 210 1.26 -8.39 -12.63
C LEU A 210 0.12 -8.85 -13.56
N ILE A 211 -0.28 -8.01 -14.50
CA ILE A 211 -1.32 -8.33 -15.49
C ILE A 211 -0.87 -9.49 -16.38
N ALA A 212 0.39 -9.52 -16.82
CA ALA A 212 0.91 -10.63 -17.63
C ALA A 212 0.83 -11.99 -16.90
N ARG A 213 0.90 -11.98 -15.56
CA ARG A 213 0.79 -13.18 -14.71
C ARG A 213 -0.63 -13.50 -14.25
N GLY A 214 -1.64 -12.83 -14.81
CA GLY A 214 -3.03 -13.14 -14.54
C GLY A 214 -3.60 -12.46 -13.29
N VAL A 215 -2.89 -11.52 -12.68
CA VAL A 215 -3.49 -10.66 -11.64
C VAL A 215 -4.59 -9.83 -12.29
N ARG A 216 -5.84 -10.06 -11.86
CA ARG A 216 -7.05 -9.39 -12.36
C ARG A 216 -7.81 -8.91 -11.13
N GLY A 217 -7.53 -7.68 -10.73
CA GLY A 217 -8.14 -7.05 -9.56
C GLY A 217 -8.41 -5.58 -9.81
N VAL A 218 -8.91 -4.92 -8.77
CA VAL A 218 -8.99 -3.45 -8.73
C VAL A 218 -7.66 -2.94 -8.22
N PHE A 219 -7.09 -1.92 -8.84
CA PHE A 219 -5.85 -1.30 -8.40
C PHE A 219 -6.19 -0.01 -7.67
N GLY A 220 -5.63 0.19 -6.47
CA GLY A 220 -5.85 1.39 -5.67
C GLY A 220 -5.13 1.35 -4.34
#